data_AF-A0A067T7N7-F1
#
_entry.id   AF-A0A067T7N7-F1
#
_cell.length_a   1.000
_cell.length_b   1.000
_cell.length_c   1.000
_cell.angle_alpha   90.00
_cell.angle_beta   90.00
_cell.angle_gamma   90.00
#
_symmetry.space_group_name_H-M   'P 1'
#
loop_
_entity.id
_entity.type
_entity.pdbx_description
1 polymer ?
#
loop_
_entity_poly.entity_id
_entity_poly.type
_entity_poly.pdbx_seq_one_letter_code
_entity_poly.pdbx_strand_id
1 'polypeptide(L)'
;MKSFSLILLAAVLAQAAPLLKPCDTSSALAGTAGSYSATNSTTAATPSAASAASPAANTAAPAAAAPASNANAQCAQGATPPNAATVSLIKSFEGFVASPKPDPIGLPTAGFGHKCVKANCAEVPFSFPLSQDTATQLLQSDAQKFVTCLHGLISKKVTLNDNQFGALTSFAFNLGCGAVQSSTLLKRLNNGEDPNTVAAAEIPRFNKAGGKVSSGLARRRAAEVQLFQTPSSTTAQPLC
;
A
#
# COMPACT_ATOMS: atom_id res chain seq x y z
N MET A 1 14.80 -20.47 -26.54
CA MET A 1 14.84 -20.36 -25.06
C MET A 1 13.41 -20.33 -24.56
N LYS A 2 12.93 -21.38 -23.87
CA LYS A 2 11.52 -21.51 -23.46
C LYS A 2 11.31 -20.86 -22.09
N SER A 3 10.45 -19.84 -22.03
CA SER A 3 10.11 -19.17 -20.78
C SER A 3 9.22 -20.09 -19.93
N PHE A 4 9.77 -20.67 -18.87
CA PHE A 4 8.98 -21.39 -17.87
C PHE A 4 8.23 -20.36 -17.01
N SER A 5 7.00 -20.03 -17.42
CA SER A 5 6.06 -19.28 -16.60
C SER A 5 5.58 -20.19 -15.46
N LEU A 6 6.38 -20.25 -14.39
CA LEU A 6 6.13 -21.09 -13.23
C LEU A 6 5.12 -20.38 -12.31
N ILE A 7 3.88 -20.23 -12.80
CA ILE A 7 2.75 -19.85 -11.96
C ILE A 7 2.63 -20.92 -10.88
N LEU A 8 2.97 -20.54 -9.65
CA LEU A 8 3.09 -21.49 -8.58
C LEU A 8 1.71 -21.91 -8.09
N LEU A 9 1.41 -23.20 -8.22
CA LEU A 9 0.20 -23.81 -7.70
C LEU A 9 0.24 -23.84 -6.16
N ALA A 10 -0.13 -22.74 -5.52
CA ALA A 10 -0.42 -22.66 -4.10
C ALA A 10 -1.91 -22.89 -3.87
N ALA A 11 -2.34 -24.16 -3.95
CA ALA A 11 -3.67 -24.54 -3.53
C ALA A 11 -3.79 -24.41 -2.00
N VAL A 12 -4.45 -23.34 -1.54
CA VAL A 12 -4.94 -23.23 -0.16
C VAL A 12 -6.41 -23.59 -0.18
N LEU A 13 -6.74 -24.82 0.24
CA LEU A 13 -8.10 -25.12 0.68
C LEU A 13 -8.38 -24.30 1.95
N ALA A 14 -9.10 -23.19 1.80
CA ALA A 14 -9.71 -22.52 2.92
C ALA A 14 -10.94 -23.32 3.36
N GLN A 15 -10.80 -24.11 4.43
CA GLN A 15 -11.97 -24.64 5.13
C GLN A 15 -12.72 -23.48 5.79
N ALA A 16 -14.04 -23.43 5.56
CA ALA A 16 -14.88 -22.38 6.13
C ALA A 16 -15.04 -22.59 7.65
N ALA A 17 -14.68 -21.59 8.44
CA ALA A 17 -15.08 -21.48 9.85
C ALA A 17 -16.32 -20.56 9.95
N PRO A 18 -17.35 -20.93 10.72
CA PRO A 18 -18.61 -20.18 10.75
C PRO A 18 -18.50 -18.84 11.50
N LEU A 19 -19.34 -17.89 11.07
CA LEU A 19 -19.51 -16.57 11.64
C LEU A 19 -19.94 -16.63 13.12
N LEU A 20 -19.20 -15.95 14.00
CA LEU A 20 -19.70 -15.57 15.33
C LEU A 20 -20.28 -14.15 15.27
N LYS A 21 -21.46 -13.98 15.87
CA LYS A 21 -22.17 -12.69 15.97
C LYS A 21 -21.45 -11.72 16.92
N PRO A 22 -21.61 -10.40 16.74
CA PRO A 22 -21.14 -9.40 17.70
C PRO A 22 -21.94 -9.48 19.01
N CYS A 23 -21.31 -9.07 20.11
CA CYS A 23 -21.94 -8.91 21.42
C CYS A 23 -22.09 -7.40 21.72
N ASP A 24 -23.31 -6.99 22.08
CA ASP A 24 -23.62 -5.64 22.50
C ASP A 24 -23.12 -5.34 23.92
N THR A 25 -22.52 -4.16 24.12
CA THR A 25 -22.60 -3.43 25.40
C THR A 25 -22.65 -1.93 25.14
N SER A 26 -23.76 -1.29 25.54
CA SER A 26 -23.94 0.17 25.55
C SER A 26 -23.71 0.76 26.96
N SER A 27 -23.57 2.08 27.02
CA SER A 27 -23.75 2.95 28.20
C SER A 27 -22.55 3.07 29.17
N ALA A 28 -22.24 4.21 29.82
CA ALA A 28 -22.45 5.65 29.54
C ALA A 28 -21.69 6.49 30.63
N LEU A 29 -21.82 7.82 30.58
CA LEU A 29 -21.50 8.83 31.62
C LEU A 29 -20.01 9.20 31.83
N ALA A 30 -19.64 10.39 32.32
CA ALA A 30 -20.22 11.75 32.25
C ALA A 30 -19.21 12.77 32.87
N GLY A 31 -19.33 14.06 32.52
CA GLY A 31 -18.76 15.21 33.25
C GLY A 31 -17.42 15.76 32.73
N THR A 32 -17.10 17.06 32.78
CA THR A 32 -17.83 18.34 32.95
C THR A 32 -16.76 19.45 32.97
N ALA A 33 -17.03 20.57 32.28
CA ALA A 33 -16.59 21.95 32.52
C ALA A 33 -15.21 22.30 33.16
N GLY A 34 -14.50 23.26 32.54
CA GLY A 34 -13.31 23.90 33.12
C GLY A 34 -12.81 25.09 32.30
N SER A 35 -13.47 26.25 32.43
CA SER A 35 -13.16 27.50 31.71
C SER A 35 -12.39 28.50 32.58
N TYR A 36 -11.27 29.05 32.09
CA TYR A 36 -10.68 30.28 32.66
C TYR A 36 -10.01 31.15 31.58
N SER A 37 -10.29 32.46 31.64
CA SER A 37 -9.67 33.53 30.85
C SER A 37 -9.09 34.61 31.77
N ALA A 38 -7.90 35.15 31.43
CA ALA A 38 -7.35 36.44 31.87
C ALA A 38 -6.10 36.73 31.00
N THR A 39 -5.96 37.76 30.15
CA THR A 39 -5.94 39.24 30.31
C THR A 39 -4.71 39.84 31.01
N ASN A 40 -3.75 40.38 30.23
CA ASN A 40 -3.30 41.80 30.19
C ASN A 40 -2.14 41.96 29.17
N SER A 41 -2.06 43.01 28.31
CA SER A 41 -1.61 44.41 28.57
C SER A 41 -0.16 44.48 29.08
N THR A 42 0.77 45.36 28.63
CA THR A 42 0.77 46.55 27.75
C THR A 42 1.92 46.42 26.70
N THR A 43 2.43 47.38 25.90
CA THR A 43 2.30 48.86 25.73
C THR A 43 2.62 49.25 24.25
N ALA A 44 2.74 50.54 23.90
CA ALA A 44 3.14 51.04 22.57
C ALA A 44 4.33 52.03 22.63
N ALA A 45 5.09 52.17 21.53
CA ALA A 45 5.86 53.38 21.18
C ALA A 45 6.36 53.39 19.71
N THR A 46 5.98 54.42 18.95
CA THR A 46 6.56 54.92 17.67
C THR A 46 7.49 56.13 17.99
N PRO A 47 8.12 56.92 17.06
CA PRO A 47 7.85 57.12 15.61
C PRO A 47 9.04 57.41 14.62
N SER A 48 8.69 57.53 13.33
CA SER A 48 9.29 58.42 12.27
C SER A 48 10.75 58.20 11.79
N ALA A 49 11.17 58.57 10.57
CA ALA A 49 10.53 59.31 9.46
C ALA A 49 11.18 59.02 8.06
N ALA A 50 10.58 59.60 6.99
CA ALA A 50 11.15 59.91 5.65
C ALA A 50 11.41 58.75 4.64
N SER A 51 11.38 58.95 3.31
CA SER A 51 10.67 59.94 2.45
C SER A 51 10.71 59.55 0.96
N ALA A 52 9.53 59.42 0.34
CA ALA A 52 9.12 59.87 -1.01
C ALA A 52 9.54 59.15 -2.33
N ALA A 53 8.73 59.48 -3.36
CA ALA A 53 8.85 59.23 -4.81
C ALA A 53 8.31 57.90 -5.41
N SER A 54 7.09 57.99 -5.95
CA SER A 54 6.56 57.21 -7.11
C SER A 54 6.83 58.04 -8.41
N PRO A 55 6.59 57.57 -9.67
CA PRO A 55 5.51 56.65 -10.08
C PRO A 55 5.84 55.61 -11.19
N ALA A 56 4.99 54.59 -11.32
CA ALA A 56 4.28 54.23 -12.57
C ALA A 56 3.47 52.95 -12.33
N ALA A 57 2.22 52.92 -12.81
CA ALA A 57 1.35 51.76 -12.64
C ALA A 57 1.73 50.63 -13.62
N ASN A 58 1.68 49.38 -13.15
CA ASN A 58 1.27 48.29 -14.02
C ASN A 58 0.45 47.26 -13.23
N THR A 59 -0.67 46.82 -13.80
CA THR A 59 -1.70 46.04 -13.12
C THR A 59 -1.38 44.55 -13.10
N ALA A 60 -1.26 43.97 -11.91
CA ALA A 60 -1.46 42.54 -11.66
C ALA A 60 -2.02 42.35 -10.26
N ALA A 61 -3.18 41.70 -10.13
CA ALA A 61 -3.73 41.34 -8.83
C ALA A 61 -2.80 40.31 -8.16
N PRO A 62 -2.47 40.44 -6.86
CA PRO A 62 -1.71 39.40 -6.17
C PRO A 62 -2.55 38.13 -6.13
N ALA A 63 -1.99 37.04 -6.66
CA ALA A 63 -2.59 35.72 -6.53
C ALA A 63 -2.83 35.42 -5.05
N ALA A 64 -4.02 34.92 -4.72
CA ALA A 64 -4.33 34.50 -3.37
C ALA A 64 -3.28 33.47 -2.91
N ALA A 65 -2.58 33.79 -1.82
CA ALA A 65 -1.56 32.91 -1.27
C ALA A 65 -2.19 31.56 -0.93
N ALA A 66 -1.78 30.51 -1.63
CA ALA A 66 -2.15 29.15 -1.27
C ALA A 66 -1.70 28.88 0.18
N PRO A 67 -2.54 28.27 1.03
CA PRO A 67 -2.16 28.02 2.42
C PRO A 67 -0.92 27.13 2.45
N ALA A 68 0.07 27.51 3.27
CA ALA A 68 1.30 26.77 3.41
C ALA A 68 1.00 25.33 3.85
N SER A 69 1.27 24.35 2.98
CA SER A 69 1.17 22.94 3.31
C SER A 69 2.20 22.60 4.40
N ASN A 70 1.73 22.14 5.56
CA ASN A 70 2.60 21.70 6.65
C ASN A 70 3.54 20.59 6.15
N ALA A 71 4.85 20.84 6.18
CA ALA A 71 5.88 19.95 5.66
C ALA A 71 6.13 18.69 6.53
N ASN A 72 5.11 18.19 7.24
CA ASN A 72 5.23 17.11 8.22
C ASN A 72 4.00 16.18 8.29
N ALA A 73 3.40 15.86 7.14
CA ALA A 73 2.39 14.82 7.00
C ALA A 73 2.52 14.08 5.66
N GLN A 74 3.71 13.51 5.38
CA GLN A 74 3.89 12.56 4.29
C GLN A 74 3.28 11.19 4.68
N CYS A 75 1.96 11.15 4.85
CA CYS A 75 1.20 9.94 5.12
C CYS A 75 0.22 9.65 3.98
N ALA A 76 -0.01 8.38 3.67
CA ALA A 76 -0.99 7.97 2.67
C ALA A 76 -2.41 8.32 3.13
N GLN A 77 -3.07 9.20 2.38
CA GLN A 77 -4.47 9.61 2.57
C GLN A 77 -5.37 8.47 2.06
N GLY A 78 -5.88 7.65 2.98
CA GLY A 78 -6.60 6.43 2.62
C GLY A 78 -5.74 5.37 1.89
N ALA A 79 -6.36 4.27 1.51
CA ALA A 79 -5.71 3.11 0.87
C ALA A 79 -5.27 3.41 -0.58
N THR A 80 -4.21 4.18 -0.77
CA THR A 80 -3.68 4.54 -2.09
C THR A 80 -3.14 3.33 -2.87
N PRO A 81 -3.15 3.35 -4.21
CA PRO A 81 -2.52 2.31 -5.03
C PRO A 81 -1.03 2.11 -4.69
N PRO A 82 -0.44 0.93 -4.97
CA PRO A 82 0.96 0.66 -4.65
C PRO A 82 1.93 1.61 -5.37
N ASN A 83 3.03 1.96 -4.70
CA ASN A 83 4.05 2.84 -5.26
C ASN A 83 4.77 2.22 -6.48
N ALA A 84 5.49 3.06 -7.24
CA ALA A 84 6.15 2.64 -8.48
C ALA A 84 7.20 1.51 -8.27
N ALA A 85 7.87 1.49 -7.12
CA ALA A 85 8.82 0.44 -6.77
C ALA A 85 8.12 -0.91 -6.57
N THR A 86 6.97 -0.92 -5.90
CA THR A 86 6.12 -2.11 -5.69
C THR A 86 5.58 -2.66 -7.01
N VAL A 87 5.04 -1.78 -7.85
CA VAL A 87 4.54 -2.14 -9.17
C VAL A 87 5.65 -2.76 -10.02
N SER A 88 6.85 -2.16 -10.01
CA SER A 88 8.02 -2.67 -10.73
C SER A 88 8.47 -4.03 -10.20
N LEU A 89 8.47 -4.20 -8.87
CA LEU A 89 8.82 -5.46 -8.21
C LEU A 89 7.87 -6.59 -8.65
N ILE A 90 6.55 -6.38 -8.60
CA ILE A 90 5.56 -7.39 -9.01
C ILE A 90 5.72 -7.72 -10.50
N LYS A 91 5.82 -6.70 -11.38
CA LYS A 91 6.04 -6.88 -12.82
C LYS A 91 7.24 -7.78 -13.15
N SER A 92 8.31 -7.69 -12.35
CA SER A 92 9.54 -8.50 -12.53
C SER A 92 9.37 -10.01 -12.23
N PHE A 93 8.29 -10.40 -11.53
CA PHE A 93 8.00 -11.79 -11.18
C PHE A 93 6.80 -12.39 -11.93
N GLU A 94 5.76 -11.61 -12.25
CA GLU A 94 4.57 -12.13 -12.94
C GLU A 94 4.79 -12.28 -14.46
N GLY A 95 5.58 -11.39 -15.07
CA GLY A 95 5.74 -11.31 -16.53
C GLY A 95 4.50 -10.74 -17.25
N PHE A 96 4.65 -10.42 -18.53
CA PHE A 96 3.61 -9.72 -19.32
C PHE A 96 2.89 -10.64 -20.30
N VAL A 97 1.55 -10.63 -20.26
CA VAL A 97 0.67 -11.41 -21.15
C VAL A 97 -0.32 -10.46 -21.84
N ALA A 98 -0.02 -10.07 -23.09
CA ALA A 98 -0.77 -9.04 -23.81
C ALA A 98 -2.24 -9.40 -24.09
N SER A 99 -2.56 -10.67 -24.37
CA SER A 99 -3.93 -11.15 -24.61
C SER A 99 -4.20 -12.41 -23.80
N PRO A 100 -5.46 -12.69 -23.41
CA PRO A 100 -5.81 -13.86 -22.62
C PRO A 100 -5.28 -15.15 -23.23
N LYS A 101 -4.47 -15.89 -22.47
CA LYS A 101 -4.00 -17.21 -22.89
C LYS A 101 -4.77 -18.30 -22.14
N PRO A 102 -5.33 -19.30 -22.84
CA PRO A 102 -5.93 -20.47 -22.19
C PRO A 102 -4.92 -21.13 -21.25
N ASP A 103 -5.34 -21.38 -20.00
CA ASP A 103 -4.60 -22.18 -19.04
C ASP A 103 -5.12 -23.63 -19.14
N PRO A 104 -4.26 -24.65 -19.36
CA PRO A 104 -4.70 -26.05 -19.40
C PRO A 104 -5.40 -26.56 -18.13
N ILE A 105 -5.29 -25.85 -17.01
CA ILE A 105 -5.78 -26.27 -15.69
C ILE A 105 -6.78 -25.24 -15.10
N GLY A 106 -7.10 -24.14 -15.80
CA GLY A 106 -7.93 -23.08 -15.20
C GLY A 106 -8.36 -21.93 -16.11
N LEU A 107 -8.66 -20.81 -15.46
CA LEU A 107 -9.15 -19.59 -16.11
C LEU A 107 -7.98 -18.83 -16.77
N PRO A 108 -8.19 -18.17 -17.93
CA PRO A 108 -7.13 -17.46 -18.63
C PRO A 108 -6.42 -16.40 -17.78
N THR A 109 -5.16 -16.11 -18.12
CA THR A 109 -4.41 -14.99 -17.54
C THR A 109 -4.08 -13.91 -18.55
N ALA A 110 -4.04 -12.66 -18.09
CA ALA A 110 -3.70 -11.48 -18.88
C ALA A 110 -2.88 -10.47 -18.05
N GLY A 111 -2.30 -9.47 -18.72
CA GLY A 111 -1.54 -8.39 -18.08
C GLY A 111 -0.34 -8.92 -17.28
N PHE A 112 -0.25 -8.51 -16.01
CA PHE A 112 0.74 -9.01 -15.05
C PHE A 112 0.06 -9.88 -13.98
N GLY A 113 -0.25 -11.13 -14.35
CA GLY A 113 -0.84 -12.10 -13.43
C GLY A 113 -2.33 -11.94 -13.13
N HIS A 114 -3.06 -11.09 -13.87
CA HIS A 114 -4.52 -11.00 -13.74
C HIS A 114 -5.15 -12.36 -14.06
N LYS A 115 -5.94 -12.90 -13.13
CA LYS A 115 -6.70 -14.14 -13.31
C LYS A 115 -8.11 -13.76 -13.73
N CYS A 116 -8.45 -14.06 -14.98
CA CYS A 116 -9.79 -13.78 -15.47
C CYS A 116 -10.83 -14.64 -14.75
N VAL A 117 -12.04 -14.11 -14.61
CA VAL A 117 -13.19 -14.74 -13.94
C VAL A 117 -14.44 -14.78 -14.82
N LYS A 118 -14.51 -14.01 -15.92
CA LYS A 118 -15.54 -14.18 -16.96
C LYS A 118 -14.95 -14.75 -18.24
N ALA A 119 -15.83 -15.29 -19.09
CA ALA A 119 -15.46 -15.74 -20.42
C ALA A 119 -14.75 -14.63 -21.20
N ASN A 120 -13.67 -14.99 -21.91
CA ASN A 120 -12.82 -14.09 -22.69
C ASN A 120 -12.25 -12.88 -21.91
N CYS A 121 -12.21 -12.93 -20.56
CA CYS A 121 -11.77 -11.84 -19.70
C CYS A 121 -12.59 -10.54 -19.86
N ALA A 122 -13.89 -10.65 -20.13
CA ALA A 122 -14.79 -9.52 -20.41
C ALA A 122 -15.00 -8.53 -19.23
N GLU A 123 -14.43 -8.81 -18.05
CA GLU A 123 -14.32 -7.90 -16.92
C GLU A 123 -13.12 -6.94 -16.99
N VAL A 124 -12.13 -7.22 -17.84
CA VAL A 124 -10.99 -6.32 -18.06
C VAL A 124 -11.48 -5.10 -18.85
N PRO A 125 -11.35 -3.87 -18.34
CA PRO A 125 -11.93 -2.67 -18.95
C PRO A 125 -11.12 -2.14 -20.15
N PHE A 126 -10.18 -2.93 -20.67
CA PHE A 126 -9.23 -2.56 -21.71
C PHE A 126 -9.33 -3.54 -22.88
N SER A 127 -9.27 -3.02 -24.11
CA SER A 127 -9.21 -3.84 -25.32
C SER A 127 -7.93 -4.68 -25.37
N PHE A 128 -8.05 -5.92 -25.83
CA PHE A 128 -6.89 -6.77 -26.12
C PHE A 128 -6.38 -6.57 -27.56
N PRO A 129 -5.06 -6.65 -27.82
CA PRO A 129 -3.99 -6.86 -26.86
C PRO A 129 -3.75 -5.63 -25.97
N LEU A 130 -3.52 -5.86 -24.67
CA LEU A 130 -3.09 -4.83 -23.73
C LEU A 130 -1.75 -4.23 -24.16
N SER A 131 -1.58 -2.94 -23.90
CA SER A 131 -0.25 -2.33 -23.79
C SER A 131 0.38 -2.65 -22.43
N GLN A 132 1.68 -2.39 -22.25
CA GLN A 132 2.28 -2.47 -20.92
C GLN A 132 1.63 -1.47 -19.94
N ASP A 133 1.14 -0.33 -20.42
CA ASP A 133 0.54 0.70 -19.58
C ASP A 133 -0.85 0.28 -19.08
N THR A 134 -1.72 -0.20 -19.97
CA THR A 134 -3.05 -0.72 -19.59
C THR A 134 -2.93 -1.99 -18.73
N ALA A 135 -1.94 -2.86 -18.99
CA ALA A 135 -1.62 -3.96 -18.09
C ALA A 135 -1.05 -3.51 -16.73
N THR A 136 -0.34 -2.38 -16.68
CA THR A 136 0.14 -1.80 -15.41
C THR A 136 -1.01 -1.18 -14.61
N GLN A 137 -1.95 -0.51 -15.27
CA GLN A 137 -3.19 -0.02 -14.67
C GLN A 137 -4.06 -1.17 -14.13
N LEU A 138 -4.20 -2.26 -14.90
CA LEU A 138 -4.86 -3.49 -14.46
C LEU A 138 -4.18 -4.09 -13.22
N LEU A 139 -2.85 -4.17 -13.22
CA LEU A 139 -2.07 -4.63 -12.06
C LEU A 139 -2.28 -3.74 -10.82
N GLN A 140 -2.31 -2.42 -10.97
CA GLN A 140 -2.58 -1.51 -9.85
C GLN A 140 -3.98 -1.72 -9.27
N SER A 141 -4.99 -1.92 -10.13
CA SER A 141 -6.36 -2.27 -9.72
C SER A 141 -6.42 -3.63 -9.00
N ASP A 142 -5.75 -4.65 -9.54
CA ASP A 142 -5.64 -5.97 -8.91
C ASP A 142 -4.91 -5.92 -7.55
N ALA A 143 -3.88 -5.09 -7.46
CA ALA A 143 -3.09 -4.94 -6.24
C ALA A 143 -3.88 -4.28 -5.11
N GLN A 144 -4.86 -3.44 -5.44
CA GLN A 144 -5.68 -2.69 -4.48
C GLN A 144 -6.39 -3.59 -3.46
N LYS A 145 -6.83 -4.80 -3.84
CA LYS A 145 -7.46 -5.75 -2.90
C LYS A 145 -6.50 -6.23 -1.80
N PHE A 146 -5.21 -6.32 -2.12
CA PHE A 146 -4.16 -6.69 -1.17
C PHE A 146 -3.77 -5.50 -0.28
N VAL A 147 -3.68 -4.29 -0.84
CA VAL A 147 -3.53 -3.04 -0.08
C VAL A 147 -4.63 -2.92 0.98
N THR A 148 -5.90 -3.02 0.57
CA THR A 148 -7.05 -2.95 1.48
C THR A 148 -7.02 -4.05 2.54
N CYS A 149 -6.67 -5.29 2.20
CA CYS A 149 -6.59 -6.36 3.21
C CYS A 149 -5.43 -6.14 4.18
N LEU A 150 -4.28 -5.63 3.74
CA LEU A 150 -3.13 -5.36 4.60
C LEU A 150 -3.43 -4.24 5.61
N HIS A 151 -4.12 -3.16 5.22
CA HIS A 151 -4.58 -2.15 6.17
C HIS A 151 -5.57 -2.69 7.22
N GLY A 152 -6.37 -3.71 6.87
CA GLY A 152 -7.27 -4.40 7.80
C GLY A 152 -6.57 -5.44 8.70
N LEU A 153 -5.41 -5.96 8.27
CA LEU A 153 -4.66 -7.01 8.96
C LEU A 153 -3.54 -6.46 9.86
N ILE A 154 -2.90 -5.37 9.46
CA ILE A 154 -1.80 -4.75 10.20
C ILE A 154 -2.37 -3.82 11.26
N SER A 155 -1.91 -3.97 12.50
CA SER A 155 -2.33 -3.14 13.63
C SER A 155 -2.04 -1.66 13.37
N LYS A 156 -2.96 -0.78 13.77
CA LYS A 156 -2.80 0.69 13.67
C LYS A 156 -1.62 1.24 14.48
N LYS A 157 -1.01 0.43 15.35
CA LYS A 157 0.20 0.77 16.13
C LYS A 157 1.51 0.50 15.37
N VAL A 158 1.46 -0.22 14.25
CA VAL A 158 2.64 -0.55 13.45
C VAL A 158 2.83 0.52 12.40
N THR A 159 3.95 1.24 12.45
CA THR A 159 4.29 2.24 11.43
C THR A 159 5.13 1.59 10.33
N LEU A 160 4.71 1.70 9.07
CA LEU A 160 5.46 1.26 7.90
C LEU A 160 5.52 2.37 6.85
N ASN A 161 6.68 2.53 6.22
CA ASN A 161 6.80 3.37 5.02
C ASN A 161 6.20 2.69 3.78
N ASP A 162 6.06 3.42 2.68
CA ASP A 162 5.43 2.94 1.44
C ASP A 162 6.21 1.81 0.75
N ASN A 163 7.54 1.74 0.90
CA ASN A 163 8.35 0.61 0.42
C ASN A 163 8.13 -0.65 1.28
N GLN A 164 8.06 -0.50 2.60
CA GLN A 164 7.76 -1.59 3.54
C GLN A 164 6.37 -2.18 3.29
N PHE A 165 5.36 -1.31 3.25
CA PHE A 165 3.98 -1.71 2.94
C PHE A 165 3.86 -2.27 1.50
N GLY A 166 4.60 -1.69 0.57
CA GLY A 166 4.71 -2.13 -0.81
C GLY A 166 5.28 -3.55 -0.97
N ALA A 167 6.37 -3.86 -0.28
CA ALA A 167 6.93 -5.20 -0.23
C ALA A 167 5.94 -6.23 0.35
N LEU A 168 5.20 -5.88 1.41
CA LEU A 168 4.10 -6.71 1.92
C LEU A 168 2.97 -6.87 0.90
N THR A 169 2.71 -5.84 0.08
CA THR A 169 1.72 -5.90 -1.00
C THR A 169 2.15 -6.88 -2.11
N SER A 170 3.42 -6.87 -2.53
CA SER A 170 3.95 -7.90 -3.46
C SER A 170 3.87 -9.32 -2.88
N PHE A 171 4.17 -9.45 -1.60
CA PHE A 171 4.12 -10.72 -0.87
C PHE A 171 2.68 -11.26 -0.78
N ALA A 172 1.72 -10.39 -0.43
CA ALA A 172 0.29 -10.69 -0.41
C ALA A 172 -0.28 -10.98 -1.80
N PHE A 173 0.18 -10.29 -2.85
CA PHE A 173 -0.19 -10.56 -4.24
C PHE A 173 0.17 -11.99 -4.66
N ASN A 174 1.33 -12.49 -4.20
CA ASN A 174 1.80 -13.83 -4.52
C ASN A 174 1.13 -14.95 -3.72
N LEU A 175 0.82 -14.72 -2.44
CA LEU A 175 0.39 -15.77 -1.51
C LEU A 175 -1.09 -15.70 -1.12
N GLY A 176 -1.75 -14.58 -1.39
CA GLY A 176 -3.10 -14.27 -0.90
C GLY A 176 -3.12 -13.77 0.55
N CYS A 177 -4.13 -12.95 0.88
CA CYS A 177 -4.28 -12.34 2.20
C CYS A 177 -4.37 -13.38 3.35
N GLY A 178 -5.01 -14.54 3.13
CA GLY A 178 -5.13 -15.58 4.17
C GLY A 178 -3.80 -16.20 4.60
N ALA A 179 -2.83 -16.31 3.69
CA ALA A 179 -1.48 -16.76 4.01
C ALA A 179 -0.71 -15.72 4.84
N VAL A 180 -0.90 -14.43 4.54
CA VAL A 180 -0.33 -13.33 5.33
C VAL A 180 -0.99 -13.24 6.70
N GLN A 181 -2.32 -13.32 6.78
CA GLN A 181 -3.11 -13.26 8.02
C GLN A 181 -2.69 -14.33 9.05
N SER A 182 -2.41 -15.54 8.59
CA SER A 182 -2.01 -16.66 9.46
C SER A 182 -0.51 -16.69 9.81
N SER A 183 0.31 -15.87 9.13
CA SER A 183 1.77 -15.90 9.19
C SER A 183 2.36 -15.48 10.55
N THR A 184 3.56 -16.01 10.84
CA THR A 184 4.41 -15.50 11.94
C THR A 184 4.85 -14.05 11.68
N LEU A 185 5.12 -13.68 10.42
CA LEU A 185 5.42 -12.31 9.97
C LEU A 185 4.40 -11.30 10.52
N LEU A 186 3.11 -11.49 10.24
CA LEU A 186 2.07 -10.56 10.69
C LEU A 186 1.90 -10.55 12.21
N LYS A 187 1.99 -11.71 12.86
CA LYS A 187 1.92 -11.81 14.33
C LYS A 187 3.02 -10.99 15.01
N ARG A 188 4.26 -11.15 14.56
CA ARG A 188 5.43 -10.43 15.09
C ARG A 188 5.35 -8.92 14.83
N LEU A 189 4.96 -8.51 13.62
CA LEU A 189 4.67 -7.10 13.31
C LEU A 189 3.60 -6.52 14.25
N ASN A 190 2.45 -7.19 14.39
CA ASN A 190 1.35 -6.70 15.22
C ASN A 190 1.65 -6.70 16.74
N ASN A 191 2.63 -7.48 17.18
CA ASN A 191 3.17 -7.43 18.54
C ASN A 191 4.11 -6.24 18.79
N GLY A 192 4.45 -5.45 17.75
CA GLY A 192 5.31 -4.27 17.87
C GLY A 192 6.81 -4.55 17.80
N GLU A 193 7.22 -5.72 17.28
CA GLU A 193 8.63 -5.98 16.97
C GLU A 193 9.12 -5.12 15.79
N ASP A 194 10.43 -4.84 15.72
CA ASP A 194 11.03 -4.02 14.66
C ASP A 194 10.68 -4.57 13.25
N PRO A 195 10.02 -3.76 12.38
CA PRO A 195 9.56 -4.26 11.09
C PRO A 195 10.66 -4.81 10.19
N ASN A 196 11.86 -4.21 10.18
CA ASN A 196 12.95 -4.64 9.30
C ASN A 196 13.53 -5.99 9.74
N THR A 197 13.69 -6.19 11.05
CA THR A 197 14.12 -7.45 11.67
C THR A 197 13.10 -8.56 11.42
N VAL A 198 11.81 -8.27 11.58
CA VAL A 198 10.74 -9.25 11.34
C VAL A 198 10.64 -9.63 9.87
N ALA A 199 10.67 -8.65 8.95
CA ALA A 199 10.62 -8.90 7.51
C ALA A 199 11.80 -9.76 7.04
N ALA A 200 13.03 -9.42 7.45
CA ALA A 200 14.23 -10.17 7.10
C ALA A 200 14.21 -11.63 7.63
N ALA A 201 13.65 -11.87 8.80
CA ALA A 201 13.56 -13.21 9.40
C ALA A 201 12.45 -14.09 8.79
N GLU A 202 11.27 -13.52 8.53
CA GLU A 202 10.07 -14.31 8.21
C GLU A 202 9.77 -14.43 6.71
N ILE A 203 9.97 -13.36 5.91
CA ILE A 203 9.65 -13.39 4.46
C ILE A 203 10.43 -14.51 3.72
N PRO A 204 11.74 -14.75 3.96
CA PRO A 204 12.49 -15.82 3.29
C PRO A 204 11.95 -17.25 3.52
N ARG A 205 11.15 -17.47 4.58
CA ARG A 205 10.58 -18.79 4.90
C ARG A 205 9.52 -19.25 3.91
N PHE A 206 8.91 -18.30 3.18
CA PHE A 206 7.86 -18.54 2.18
C PHE A 206 8.44 -18.82 0.79
N ASN A 207 9.43 -19.72 0.74
CA ASN A 207 10.19 -20.06 -0.46
C ASN A 207 9.85 -21.45 -1.05
N LYS A 208 8.79 -22.11 -0.57
CA LYS A 208 8.45 -23.49 -0.94
C LYS A 208 7.29 -23.61 -1.93
N ALA A 209 7.41 -24.58 -2.83
CA ALA A 209 6.47 -24.97 -3.87
C ALA A 209 6.28 -26.49 -3.81
N GLY A 210 5.04 -27.00 -3.68
CA GLY A 210 4.81 -28.44 -3.55
C GLY A 210 5.66 -29.11 -2.45
N GLY A 211 5.87 -28.40 -1.33
CA GLY A 211 6.72 -28.83 -0.22
C GLY A 211 8.24 -28.62 -0.39
N LYS A 212 8.74 -28.35 -1.59
CA LYS A 212 10.19 -28.21 -1.90
C LYS A 212 10.59 -26.74 -2.06
N VAL A 213 11.83 -26.38 -1.72
CA VAL A 213 12.34 -25.01 -1.94
C VAL A 213 12.39 -24.71 -3.44
N SER A 214 11.87 -23.54 -3.83
CA SER A 214 11.90 -23.01 -5.20
C SER A 214 12.87 -21.84 -5.28
N SER A 215 13.83 -21.90 -6.21
CA SER A 215 14.77 -20.82 -6.47
C SER A 215 14.06 -19.53 -6.93
N GLY A 216 12.98 -19.67 -7.70
CA GLY A 216 12.14 -18.55 -8.14
C GLY A 216 11.47 -17.83 -6.98
N LEU A 217 10.91 -18.57 -6.01
CA LEU A 217 10.38 -17.97 -4.80
C LEU A 217 11.48 -17.39 -3.90
N ALA A 218 12.59 -18.10 -3.69
CA ALA A 218 13.69 -17.60 -2.87
C ALA A 218 14.20 -16.25 -3.38
N ARG A 219 14.35 -16.09 -4.70
CA ARG A 219 14.67 -14.82 -5.35
C ARG A 219 13.60 -13.75 -5.12
N ARG A 220 12.31 -14.10 -5.19
CA ARG A 220 11.20 -13.17 -4.92
C ARG A 220 11.18 -12.68 -3.48
N ARG A 221 11.30 -13.60 -2.52
CA ARG A 221 11.37 -13.27 -1.09
C ARG A 221 12.56 -12.37 -0.77
N ALA A 222 13.73 -12.61 -1.37
CA ALA A 222 14.91 -11.76 -1.20
C ALA A 222 14.67 -10.33 -1.75
N ALA A 223 14.09 -10.19 -2.94
CA ALA A 223 13.78 -8.89 -3.54
C ALA A 223 12.68 -8.13 -2.76
N GLU A 224 11.71 -8.83 -2.18
CA GLU A 224 10.71 -8.25 -1.28
C GLU A 224 11.34 -7.76 0.03
N VAL A 225 12.26 -8.51 0.64
CA VAL A 225 13.04 -8.03 1.80
C VAL A 225 13.89 -6.80 1.43
N GLN A 226 14.53 -6.80 0.26
CA GLN A 226 15.32 -5.66 -0.22
C GLN A 226 14.47 -4.39 -0.39
N LEU A 227 13.27 -4.50 -1.00
CA LEU A 227 12.35 -3.37 -1.08
C LEU A 227 11.90 -2.94 0.32
N PHE A 228 11.55 -3.89 1.20
CA PHE A 228 11.14 -3.58 2.57
C PHE A 228 12.21 -2.80 3.35
N GLN A 229 13.48 -3.13 3.16
CA GLN A 229 14.61 -2.45 3.80
C GLN A 229 15.01 -1.13 3.13
N THR A 230 14.43 -0.78 1.98
CA THR A 230 14.73 0.46 1.26
C THR A 230 14.04 1.65 1.95
N PRO A 231 14.78 2.64 2.51
CA PRO A 231 14.17 3.75 3.21
C PRO A 231 13.24 4.59 2.34
N SER A 232 12.21 5.15 2.96
CA SER A 232 11.31 6.16 2.37
C SER A 232 10.78 7.05 3.49
N SER A 233 10.52 8.33 3.17
CA SER A 233 9.93 9.30 4.10
C SER A 233 8.39 9.29 4.10
N THR A 234 7.76 8.55 3.18
CA THR A 234 6.29 8.44 3.09
C THR A 234 5.79 7.29 3.96
N THR A 235 4.99 7.59 4.97
CA THR A 235 4.28 6.61 5.81
C THR A 235 3.06 6.08 5.06
N ALA A 236 2.94 4.75 4.94
CA ALA A 236 1.79 4.11 4.32
C ALA A 236 0.88 3.38 5.32
N GLN A 237 1.42 2.97 6.47
CA GLN A 237 0.64 2.41 7.59
C GLN A 237 1.10 3.08 8.90
N PRO A 238 0.20 3.43 9.83
CA PRO A 238 -1.24 3.52 9.62
C PRO A 238 -1.60 4.55 8.53
N LEU A 239 -2.78 4.39 7.94
CA LEU A 239 -3.39 5.43 7.11
C LEU A 239 -3.63 6.69 7.94
N CYS A 240 -3.53 7.84 7.27
CA CYS A 240 -4.25 9.04 7.67
C CYS A 240 -5.58 9.14 6.91
#